data_AF-A0A842SR39-F1
#
_entry.id   AF-A0A842SR39-F1
#
_cell.length_a   1.000
_cell.length_b   1.000
_cell.length_c   1.000
_cell.angle_alpha   90.00
_cell.angle_beta   90.00
_cell.angle_gamma   90.00
#
_symmetry.space_group_name_H-M   'P 1'
#
loop_
_entity.id
_entity.type
_entity.pdbx_description
1 polymer ?
#
loop_
_entity_poly.entity_id
_entity_poly.type
_entity_poly.pdbx_seq_one_letter_code
_entity_poly.pdbx_strand_id
1 'polypeptide(L)'
;MIGYSASTSQRMHKERLLGLARVLEASLQQQPPEHEQMVNAAAMIRNMVREEGAVLSTQEKTRLVRTIALAKARVYAEGTAEAYRMYKKLDAISDEVIRLL
;
A
#
# COMPACT_ATOMS: atom_id res chain seq x y z
N MET A 1 14.70 30.13 4.52
CA MET A 1 13.64 29.32 3.89
C MET A 1 14.28 28.01 3.48
N ILE A 2 14.14 26.95 4.29
CA ILE A 2 14.80 25.67 4.01
C ILE A 2 13.96 24.99 2.92
N GLY A 3 14.46 25.02 1.68
CA GLY A 3 13.86 24.28 0.58
C GLY A 3 14.04 22.80 0.84
N TYR A 4 12.99 22.12 1.29
CA TYR A 4 12.93 20.67 1.20
C TYR A 4 12.95 20.33 -0.29
N SER A 5 14.13 19.93 -0.76
CA SER A 5 14.37 19.47 -2.12
C SER A 5 13.26 18.48 -2.52
N ALA A 6 12.67 18.67 -3.71
CA ALA A 6 11.69 17.74 -4.28
C ALA A 6 12.18 16.28 -4.25
N SER A 7 13.50 16.05 -4.27
CA SER A 7 14.13 14.73 -4.15
C SER A 7 13.92 14.07 -2.78
N THR A 8 13.88 14.81 -1.68
CA THR A 8 13.64 14.27 -0.33
C THR A 8 12.19 13.83 -0.17
N SER A 9 11.25 14.62 -0.72
CA SER A 9 9.82 14.29 -0.70
C SER A 9 9.53 13.05 -1.55
N GLN A 10 10.09 12.97 -2.76
CA GLN A 10 9.94 11.80 -3.64
C GLN A 10 10.56 10.54 -3.03
N ARG A 11 11.72 10.63 -2.39
CA ARG A 11 12.36 9.49 -1.72
C ARG A 11 11.51 8.96 -0.56
N MET A 12 11.03 9.84 0.32
CA MET A 12 10.13 9.45 1.41
C MET A 12 8.83 8.84 0.90
N HIS A 13 8.29 9.38 -0.19
CA HIS A 13 7.09 8.87 -0.83
C HIS A 13 7.27 7.45 -1.36
N LYS A 14 8.36 7.18 -2.09
CA LYS A 14 8.72 5.83 -2.55
C LYS A 14 8.92 4.85 -1.40
N GLU A 15 9.61 5.26 -0.34
CA GLU A 15 9.83 4.43 0.85
C GLU A 15 8.50 4.04 1.53
N ARG A 16 7.54 4.97 1.60
CA ARG A 16 6.20 4.70 2.13
C ARG A 16 5.46 3.66 1.28
N LEU A 17 5.41 3.84 -0.03
CA LEU A 17 4.78 2.89 -0.96
C LEU A 17 5.39 1.50 -0.88
N LEU A 18 6.72 1.39 -0.83
CA LEU A 18 7.41 0.11 -0.61
C LEU A 18 7.06 -0.50 0.75
N GLY A 19 6.87 0.34 1.77
CA GLY A 19 6.35 -0.07 3.07
C GLY A 19 4.97 -0.73 2.97
N LEU A 20 4.04 -0.19 2.18
CA LEU A 20 2.71 -0.77 1.99
C LEU A 20 2.77 -2.12 1.27
N ALA A 21 3.58 -2.25 0.23
CA ALA A 21 3.77 -3.52 -0.45
C ALA A 21 4.24 -4.62 0.52
N ARG A 22 5.17 -4.30 1.43
CA ARG A 22 5.63 -5.23 2.47
C ARG A 22 4.54 -5.58 3.48
N VAL A 23 3.74 -4.61 3.90
CA VAL A 23 2.63 -4.85 4.84
C VAL A 23 1.54 -5.72 4.20
N LEU A 24 1.20 -5.49 2.94
CA LEU A 24 0.23 -6.31 2.19
C LEU A 24 0.69 -7.78 2.10
N GLU A 25 1.98 -8.01 1.86
CA GLU A 25 2.55 -9.37 1.87
C GLU A 25 2.55 -10.00 3.26
N ALA A 26 2.95 -9.24 4.29
CA ALA A 26 3.03 -9.73 5.67
C ALA A 26 1.66 -10.04 6.27
N SER A 27 0.62 -9.30 5.89
CA SER A 27 -0.74 -9.45 6.43
C SER A 27 -1.42 -10.78 6.03
N LEU A 28 -0.78 -11.60 5.19
CA LEU A 28 -1.45 -12.71 4.52
C LEU A 28 -0.70 -14.04 4.52
N GLN A 29 0.20 -14.24 5.47
CA GLN A 29 0.64 -15.60 5.79
C GLN A 29 -0.51 -16.50 6.33
N GLN A 30 -1.75 -16.00 6.42
CA GLN A 30 -2.83 -16.68 7.14
C GLN A 30 -4.05 -17.15 6.32
N GLN A 31 -4.29 -16.71 5.06
CA GLN A 31 -5.47 -17.18 4.29
C GLN A 31 -5.28 -17.24 2.74
N PRO A 32 -5.57 -18.38 2.07
CA PRO A 32 -5.23 -18.60 0.65
C PRO A 32 -6.00 -17.78 -0.42
N PRO A 33 -7.33 -17.58 -0.39
CA PRO A 33 -8.04 -17.04 -1.57
C PRO A 33 -7.80 -15.55 -1.82
N GLU A 34 -7.39 -14.80 -0.80
CA GLU A 34 -7.09 -13.38 -0.90
C GLU A 34 -5.58 -13.09 -0.96
N HIS A 35 -4.75 -14.11 -0.74
CA HIS A 35 -3.30 -14.02 -0.78
C HIS A 35 -2.80 -13.54 -2.15
N GLU A 36 -3.28 -14.18 -3.21
CA GLU A 36 -2.88 -13.85 -4.58
C GLU A 36 -3.26 -12.40 -4.98
N GLN A 37 -4.40 -11.90 -4.50
CA GLN A 37 -4.85 -10.54 -4.80
C GLN A 37 -3.99 -9.47 -4.13
N MET A 38 -3.51 -9.73 -2.91
CA MET A 38 -2.65 -8.78 -2.21
C MET A 38 -1.18 -8.86 -2.64
N VAL A 39 -0.70 -10.05 -3.01
CA VAL A 39 0.61 -10.19 -3.68
C VAL A 39 0.62 -9.43 -4.99
N ASN A 40 -0.45 -9.57 -5.80
CA ASN A 40 -0.61 -8.78 -7.02
C ASN A 40 -0.67 -7.28 -6.72
N ALA A 41 -1.41 -6.83 -5.70
CA ALA A 41 -1.44 -5.43 -5.30
C ALA A 41 -0.06 -4.90 -4.84
N ALA A 42 0.69 -5.69 -4.08
CA ALA A 42 2.05 -5.37 -3.66
C ALA A 42 3.02 -5.26 -4.86
N ALA A 43 2.89 -6.16 -5.84
CA ALA A 43 3.64 -6.10 -7.09
C ALA A 43 3.30 -4.84 -7.91
N MET A 44 2.03 -4.46 -8.00
CA MET A 44 1.59 -3.25 -8.68
C MET A 44 2.17 -1.98 -8.03
N ILE A 45 2.16 -1.90 -6.70
CA ILE A 45 2.77 -0.78 -5.97
C ILE A 45 4.28 -0.71 -6.23
N ARG A 46 4.99 -1.84 -6.23
CA ARG A 46 6.42 -1.89 -6.55
C ARG A 46 6.71 -1.43 -7.98
N ASN A 47 5.87 -1.83 -8.93
CA ASN A 47 6.00 -1.41 -10.32
C ASN A 47 5.76 0.09 -10.47
N MET A 48 4.75 0.67 -9.81
CA MET A 48 4.53 2.13 -9.77
C MET A 48 5.73 2.90 -9.18
N VAL A 49 6.42 2.34 -8.19
CA VAL A 49 7.62 2.95 -7.59
C VAL A 49 8.84 2.86 -8.52
N ARG A 50 8.97 1.74 -9.26
CA ARG A 50 10.13 1.43 -10.10
C ARG A 50 10.07 2.08 -11.47
N GLU A 51 8.90 2.03 -12.10
CA GLU A 51 8.61 2.67 -13.36
C GLU A 51 7.92 4.00 -13.04
N GLU A 52 8.70 5.07 -12.90
CA GLU A 52 8.19 6.44 -12.80
C GLU A 52 7.31 6.73 -14.03
N GLY A 53 6.01 6.41 -13.96
CA GLY A 53 5.08 6.54 -15.08
C GLY A 53 4.27 5.29 -15.45
N ALA A 54 4.34 4.19 -14.69
CA ALA A 54 3.40 3.08 -14.89
C ALA A 54 1.95 3.54 -14.62
N VAL A 55 1.20 3.80 -15.70
CA VAL A 55 -0.19 4.20 -15.63
C VAL A 55 -1.04 2.95 -15.42
N LEU A 56 -1.56 2.79 -14.21
CA LEU A 56 -2.55 1.75 -13.94
C LEU A 56 -3.84 2.06 -14.70
N SER A 57 -4.45 1.05 -15.30
CA SER A 57 -5.79 1.14 -15.85
C SER A 57 -6.82 1.38 -14.74
N THR A 58 -7.99 1.91 -15.09
CA THR A 58 -9.10 2.14 -14.13
C THR A 58 -9.48 0.88 -13.35
N GLN A 59 -9.45 -0.28 -14.01
CA GLN A 59 -9.74 -1.57 -13.37
C GLN A 59 -8.67 -1.96 -12.35
N GLU A 60 -7.40 -1.72 -12.68
CA GLU A 60 -6.26 -1.98 -11.80
C GLU A 60 -6.25 -1.04 -10.59
N LYS A 61 -6.54 0.25 -10.80
CA LYS A 61 -6.73 1.23 -9.71
C LYS A 61 -7.82 0.77 -8.75
N THR A 62 -8.98 0.38 -9.29
CA THR A 62 -10.12 -0.12 -8.50
C THR A 62 -9.77 -1.37 -7.72
N ARG A 63 -9.07 -2.33 -8.36
CA ARG A 63 -8.60 -3.54 -7.70
C ARG A 63 -7.64 -3.22 -6.56
N LEU A 64 -6.67 -2.33 -6.77
CA LEU A 64 -5.71 -1.91 -5.76
C LEU A 64 -6.37 -1.28 -4.54
N VAL A 65 -7.27 -0.31 -4.75
CA VAL A 65 -8.01 0.35 -3.66
C VAL A 65 -8.85 -0.66 -2.87
N ARG A 66 -9.57 -1.55 -3.57
CA ARG A 66 -10.38 -2.58 -2.93
C ARG A 66 -9.53 -3.53 -2.08
N THR A 67 -8.40 -3.95 -2.61
CA THR A 67 -7.46 -4.82 -1.90
C THR A 67 -6.91 -4.15 -0.63
N ILE A 68 -6.53 -2.88 -0.69
CA ILE A 68 -6.06 -2.12 0.48
C ILE A 68 -7.18 -2.00 1.51
N ALA A 69 -8.42 -1.73 1.10
CA ALA A 69 -9.56 -1.65 1.99
C ALA A 69 -9.84 -2.99 2.70
N LEU A 70 -9.74 -4.12 1.98
CA LEU A 70 -9.87 -5.45 2.55
C LEU A 70 -8.78 -5.74 3.59
N ALA A 71 -7.53 -5.41 3.29
CA ALA A 71 -6.42 -5.55 4.23
C ALA A 71 -6.66 -4.74 5.51
N LYS A 72 -7.10 -3.49 5.38
CA LYS A 72 -7.44 -2.62 6.52
C LYS A 72 -8.57 -3.21 7.37
N ALA A 73 -9.64 -3.69 6.74
CA ALA A 73 -10.77 -4.29 7.45
C ALA A 73 -10.36 -5.55 8.24
N ARG A 74 -9.53 -6.41 7.65
CA ARG A 74 -9.02 -7.63 8.31
C ARG A 74 -8.17 -7.30 9.54
N VAL A 75 -7.18 -6.44 9.34
CA VAL A 75 -6.29 -6.01 10.43
C VAL A 75 -7.08 -5.29 11.54
N TYR A 76 -8.11 -4.51 11.19
CA TYR A 76 -8.99 -3.92 12.20
C TYR A 76 -9.80 -4.97 12.97
N ALA A 77 -10.30 -5.99 12.28
CA ALA A 77 -11.11 -7.06 12.87
C ALA A 77 -10.36 -7.95 13.86
N GLU A 78 -9.02 -8.04 13.75
CA GLU A 78 -8.20 -8.79 14.72
C GLU A 78 -8.25 -8.19 16.13
N GLY A 79 -8.56 -6.90 16.29
CA GLY A 79 -8.82 -6.28 17.59
C GLY A 79 -7.63 -6.21 18.55
N THR A 80 -6.41 -6.53 18.10
CA THR A 80 -5.19 -6.46 18.93
C THR A 80 -4.49 -5.11 18.80
N ALA A 81 -3.66 -4.76 19.80
CA ALA A 81 -2.87 -3.53 19.75
C ALA A 81 -1.85 -3.52 18.59
N GLU A 82 -1.30 -4.70 18.25
CA GLU A 82 -0.39 -4.87 17.13
C GLU A 82 -1.13 -4.68 15.79
N ALA A 83 -2.31 -5.28 15.67
CA ALA A 83 -3.15 -5.11 14.50
C ALA A 83 -3.58 -3.65 14.34
N TYR A 84 -3.95 -2.93 15.41
CA TYR A 84 -4.25 -1.49 15.31
C TYR A 84 -3.06 -0.64 14.82
N ARG A 85 -1.83 -0.96 15.25
CA ARG A 85 -0.62 -0.31 14.72
C ARG A 85 -0.43 -0.61 13.24
N MET A 86 -0.71 -1.83 12.82
CA MET A 86 -0.63 -2.23 11.41
C MET A 86 -1.71 -1.54 10.56
N TYR A 87 -2.93 -1.42 11.08
CA TYR A 87 -4.03 -0.67 10.47
C TYR A 87 -3.62 0.79 10.25
N LYS A 88 -3.04 1.46 11.25
CA LYS A 88 -2.58 2.85 11.11
C LYS A 88 -1.47 3.01 10.07
N LYS A 89 -0.59 2.02 9.92
CA LYS A 89 0.41 2.00 8.84
C LYS A 89 -0.25 1.84 7.47
N LEU A 90 -1.20 0.92 7.33
CA LEU A 90 -1.98 0.74 6.11
C LEU A 90 -2.77 2.00 5.75
N ASP A 91 -3.38 2.65 6.73
CA ASP A 91 -4.15 3.88 6.58
C ASP A 91 -3.31 5.03 6.01
N ALA A 92 -2.18 5.32 6.66
CA ALA A 92 -1.27 6.40 6.24
C ALA A 92 -0.69 6.20 4.84
N ILE A 93 -0.46 4.96 4.42
CA ILE A 93 0.07 4.67 3.08
C ILE A 93 -1.04 4.53 2.05
N SER A 94 -2.26 4.14 2.46
CA SER A 94 -3.42 4.08 1.57
C SER A 94 -3.80 5.46 1.01
N ASP A 95 -3.72 6.50 1.83
CA ASP A 95 -3.92 7.88 1.39
C ASP A 95 -2.91 8.29 0.32
N GLU A 96 -1.69 7.77 0.44
CA GLU A 96 -0.60 8.08 -0.48
C GLU A 96 -0.73 7.35 -1.81
N VAL A 97 -1.24 6.11 -1.80
CA VAL A 97 -1.63 5.41 -3.03
C VAL A 97 -2.78 6.13 -3.72
N ILE A 98 -3.82 6.53 -2.98
CA ILE A 98 -4.98 7.22 -3.57
C ILE A 98 -4.56 8.53 -4.27
N ARG A 99 -3.58 9.26 -3.73
CA ARG A 99 -3.05 10.47 -4.38
C ARG A 99 -2.33 10.21 -5.71
N LEU A 100 -1.92 8.98 -5.99
CA LEU A 100 -1.19 8.60 -7.20
C LEU A 100 -2.06 7.96 -8.28
N LEU A 101 -3.29 7.60 -7.94
CA LEU A 101 -4.28 7.04 -8.87
C LEU A 101 -5.12 8.18 -9.46
#